data_AF-A0A4Y1RCK4-F1
#
_entry.id   AF-A0A4Y1RCK4-F1
#
_cell.length_a   1.000
_cell.length_b   1.000
_cell.length_c   1.000
_cell.angle_alpha   90.00
_cell.angle_beta   90.00
_cell.angle_gamma   90.00
#
_symmetry.space_group_name_H-M   'P 1'
#
loop_
_entity.id
_entity.type
_entity.pdbx_description
1 polymer ?
#
loop_
_entity_poly.entity_id
_entity_poly.type
_entity_poly.pdbx_seq_one_letter_code
_entity_poly.pdbx_strand_id
1 'polypeptide(L)'
;MGPPRFRCATLIVESHPSTIEVGRRRRTRMRRRPGIGGLQTAAAARDQYRLLGENVAKIRTDLMKEQLTTFRTQLEDFARKHKNDIRKNPAFRSQFHNMCTKVGVDPLASNKGFWAELLGIGDFYYELGVQIVDICLATRPHNGGLINLQELCNLLRQRRRSDREAVSEDDCLRAISKLKEGLAMIDDGHKMVFADIGSLVYLPSRLQEELTPNKHEASQ
;
A
#
# COMPACT_ATOMS: atom_id res chain seq x y z
N MET A 1 -36.02 16.74 6.47
CA MET A 1 -34.85 17.16 7.27
C MET A 1 -33.59 16.70 6.56
N GLY A 2 -32.83 17.63 5.99
CA GLY A 2 -31.54 17.39 5.37
C GLY A 2 -30.66 18.63 5.62
N PRO A 3 -29.43 18.45 6.12
CA PRO A 3 -28.60 19.53 6.68
C PRO A 3 -27.83 20.34 5.61
N PRO A 4 -27.35 21.55 5.96
CA PRO A 4 -26.62 22.42 5.03
C PRO A 4 -25.13 22.05 4.91
N ARG A 5 -24.63 22.12 3.68
CA ARG A 5 -23.19 22.16 3.35
C ARG A 5 -22.72 23.61 3.32
N PHE A 6 -21.79 23.98 4.18
CA PHE A 6 -21.04 25.23 4.06
C PHE A 6 -19.91 25.07 3.03
N ARG A 7 -19.89 25.93 2.00
CA ARG A 7 -18.69 26.20 1.20
C ARG A 7 -18.54 27.70 0.96
N CYS A 8 -17.42 28.21 1.50
CA CYS A 8 -16.50 29.22 0.98
C CYS A 8 -17.09 30.35 0.10
N ALA A 9 -17.21 31.54 0.69
CA ALA A 9 -17.39 32.79 -0.05
C ALA A 9 -16.01 33.40 -0.34
N THR A 10 -15.63 33.35 -1.60
CA THR A 10 -14.67 34.28 -2.22
C THR A 10 -15.35 35.64 -2.31
N LEU A 11 -14.77 36.68 -1.69
CA LEU A 11 -15.17 38.06 -1.95
C LEU A 11 -14.00 38.82 -2.56
N ILE A 12 -14.12 38.98 -3.87
CA ILE A 12 -13.47 40.00 -4.69
C ILE A 12 -14.10 41.33 -4.28
N VAL A 13 -13.28 42.34 -3.94
CA VAL A 13 -13.75 43.71 -3.77
C VAL A 13 -13.15 44.55 -4.88
N GLU A 14 -14.01 44.93 -5.82
CA GLU A 14 -13.75 45.91 -6.85
C GLU A 14 -13.52 47.30 -6.24
N SER A 15 -12.65 48.04 -6.91
CA SER A 15 -12.18 49.37 -6.59
C SER A 15 -12.88 50.38 -7.48
N HIS A 16 -13.30 51.51 -6.93
CA HIS A 16 -13.62 52.73 -7.69
C HIS A 16 -12.96 53.97 -7.03
N PRO A 17 -12.70 55.04 -7.81
CA PRO A 17 -11.56 55.93 -7.59
C PRO A 17 -11.95 57.37 -7.23
N SER A 18 -10.89 58.19 -7.09
CA SER A 18 -10.81 59.66 -7.11
C SER A 18 -10.80 60.38 -5.76
N THR A 19 -9.62 60.93 -5.40
CA THR A 19 -9.39 62.38 -5.29
C THR A 19 -7.88 62.62 -5.04
N ILE A 20 -7.36 63.58 -5.79
CA ILE A 20 -5.98 64.09 -5.79
C ILE A 20 -5.80 65.00 -4.55
N GLU A 21 -4.68 64.91 -3.83
CA GLU A 21 -3.64 65.96 -3.79
C GLU A 21 -2.72 65.88 -2.55
N VAL A 22 -1.57 66.54 -2.72
CA VAL A 22 -0.55 66.92 -1.75
C VAL A 22 0.56 65.89 -1.51
N GLY A 23 1.61 66.06 -2.32
CA GLY A 23 2.93 65.50 -2.10
C GLY A 23 3.50 65.87 -0.73
N ARG A 24 3.24 65.03 0.27
CA ARG A 24 4.17 64.87 1.39
C ARG A 24 5.33 64.04 0.90
N ARG A 25 6.50 64.66 0.74
CA ARG A 25 7.80 63.97 0.66
C ARG A 25 7.76 62.83 1.66
N ARG A 26 7.64 61.58 1.18
CA ARG A 26 7.98 60.43 2.00
C ARG A 26 9.45 60.61 2.32
N ARG A 27 9.75 61.19 3.49
CA ARG A 27 11.01 60.91 4.16
C ARG A 27 11.03 59.40 4.25
N THR A 28 11.71 58.74 3.31
CA THR A 28 12.16 57.37 3.48
C THR A 28 12.86 57.39 4.81
N ARG A 29 12.21 56.86 5.84
CA ARG A 29 12.84 56.61 7.13
C ARG A 29 14.02 55.74 6.72
N MET A 30 15.23 56.30 6.70
CA MET A 30 16.44 55.53 6.50
C MET A 30 16.41 54.51 7.61
N ARG A 31 15.97 53.30 7.29
CA ARG A 31 15.97 52.16 8.19
C ARG A 31 17.46 51.90 8.38
N ARG A 32 18.00 52.45 9.47
CA ARG A 32 19.43 52.33 9.80
C ARG A 32 19.78 50.86 9.62
N ARG A 33 20.72 50.58 8.74
CA ARG A 33 21.19 49.21 8.48
C ARG A 33 21.52 48.61 9.85
N PRO A 34 21.00 47.42 10.19
CA PRO A 34 21.35 46.79 11.45
C PRO A 34 22.87 46.81 11.58
N GLY A 35 23.37 47.36 12.69
CA GLY A 35 24.80 47.25 12.99
C GLY A 35 25.19 45.78 13.11
N ILE A 36 26.48 45.48 13.19
CA ILE A 36 26.98 44.09 13.28
C ILE A 36 26.29 43.31 14.42
N GLY A 37 26.02 43.95 15.57
CA GLY A 37 25.23 43.33 16.66
C GLY A 37 23.75 43.09 16.34
N GLY A 38 23.14 43.90 15.48
CA GLY A 38 21.77 43.69 14.97
C GLY A 38 21.66 42.51 14.00
N LEU A 39 22.70 42.27 13.20
CA LEU A 39 22.80 41.09 12.35
C LEU A 39 23.05 39.81 13.16
N GLN A 40 23.91 39.88 14.18
CA GLN A 40 24.17 38.74 15.09
C GLN A 40 22.92 38.36 15.90
N THR A 41 22.19 39.34 16.44
CA THR A 41 20.92 39.10 17.15
C THR A 41 19.84 38.56 16.22
N ALA A 42 19.74 39.06 14.98
CA ALA A 42 18.83 38.51 13.98
C ALA A 42 19.20 37.07 13.56
N ALA A 43 20.50 36.77 13.44
CA ALA A 43 20.99 35.42 13.17
C ALA A 43 20.67 34.47 14.33
N ALA A 44 20.97 34.87 15.57
CA ALA A 44 20.67 34.10 16.77
C ALA A 44 19.16 33.82 16.93
N ALA A 45 18.31 34.81 16.66
CA ALA A 45 16.86 34.62 16.68
C ALA A 45 16.39 33.61 15.62
N ARG A 46 16.95 33.66 14.40
CA ARG A 46 16.62 32.68 13.34
C ARG A 46 17.05 31.27 13.73
N ASP A 47 18.22 31.11 14.35
CA ASP A 47 18.68 29.81 14.84
C ASP A 47 17.79 29.27 15.97
N GLN A 48 17.34 30.13 16.89
CA GLN A 48 16.38 29.74 17.93
C GLN A 48 15.05 29.27 17.35
N TYR A 49 14.49 29.99 16.36
CA TYR A 49 13.25 29.56 15.68
C TYR A 49 13.45 28.27 14.89
N ARG A 50 14.62 28.07 14.27
CA ARG A 50 14.97 26.82 13.58
C ARG A 50 15.01 25.65 14.55
N LEU A 51 15.70 25.80 15.67
CA LEU A 51 15.78 24.77 16.72
C LEU A 51 14.40 24.45 17.30
N LEU A 52 13.58 25.48 17.56
CA LEU A 52 12.20 25.29 18.01
C LEU A 52 11.36 24.53 16.97
N GLY A 53 11.50 24.88 15.69
CA GLY A 53 10.82 24.17 14.59
C GLY A 53 11.26 22.71 14.47
N GLU A 54 12.56 22.44 14.59
CA GLU A 54 13.12 21.08 14.62
C GLU A 54 12.60 20.29 15.82
N ASN A 55 12.52 20.90 17.01
CA ASN A 55 12.00 20.25 18.22
C ASN A 55 10.50 19.94 18.10
N VAL A 56 9.68 20.85 17.58
CA VAL A 56 8.25 20.61 17.34
C VAL A 56 8.06 19.48 16.31
N ALA A 57 8.87 19.46 15.26
CA ALA A 57 8.85 18.37 14.28
C ALA A 57 9.20 17.02 14.94
N LYS A 58 10.26 16.97 15.75
CA LYS A 58 10.65 15.78 16.51
C LYS A 58 9.54 15.29 17.43
N ILE A 59 8.95 16.17 18.26
CA ILE A 59 7.83 15.83 19.16
C ILE A 59 6.67 15.22 18.37
N ARG A 60 6.29 15.82 17.23
CA ARG A 60 5.23 15.28 16.38
C ARG A 60 5.57 13.90 15.84
N THR A 61 6.82 13.68 15.40
CA THR A 61 7.25 12.37 14.92
C THR A 61 7.30 11.32 16.01
N ASP A 62 7.71 11.69 17.22
CA ASP A 62 7.83 10.76 18.35
C ASP A 62 6.44 10.38 18.88
N LEU A 63 5.52 11.34 18.99
CA LEU A 63 4.11 11.06 19.27
C LEU A 63 3.50 10.10 18.23
N MET A 64 3.78 10.30 16.93
CA MET A 64 3.28 9.40 15.90
C MET A 64 3.85 7.99 16.02
N LYS A 65 5.13 7.84 16.38
CA LYS A 65 5.73 6.52 16.64
C LYS A 65 5.04 5.82 17.81
N GLU A 66 4.79 6.52 18.91
CA GLU A 66 4.08 5.97 20.08
C GLU A 66 2.65 5.53 19.75
N GLN A 67 1.95 6.30 18.91
CA GLN A 67 0.62 5.91 18.44
C GLN A 67 0.68 4.65 17.56
N LEU A 68 1.67 4.52 16.68
CA LEU A 68 1.85 3.32 15.86
C LEU A 68 2.23 2.08 16.69
N THR A 69 3.04 2.23 17.75
CA THR A 69 3.36 1.10 18.64
C THR A 69 2.14 0.65 19.43
N THR A 70 1.35 1.60 19.95
CA THR A 70 0.10 1.31 20.67
C THR A 70 -0.93 0.64 19.75
N PHE A 71 -1.02 1.10 18.50
CA PHE A 71 -1.90 0.48 17.52
C PHE A 71 -1.44 -0.94 17.17
N ARG A 72 -0.13 -1.16 17.01
CA ARG A 72 0.42 -2.49 16.70
C ARG A 72 0.10 -3.51 17.80
N THR A 73 0.24 -3.14 19.07
CA THR A 73 -0.09 -4.03 20.20
C THR A 73 -1.58 -4.31 20.28
N GLN A 74 -2.43 -3.31 20.03
CA GLN A 74 -3.88 -3.51 19.96
C GLN A 74 -4.29 -4.43 18.81
N LEU A 75 -3.67 -4.27 17.64
CA LEU A 75 -3.93 -5.13 16.49
C LEU A 75 -3.46 -6.57 16.77
N GLU A 76 -2.36 -6.73 17.49
CA GLU A 76 -1.87 -8.03 17.94
C GLU A 76 -2.87 -8.70 18.88
N ASP A 77 -3.33 -8.00 19.91
CA ASP A 77 -4.32 -8.53 20.85
C ASP A 77 -5.65 -8.87 20.17
N PHE A 78 -6.08 -8.03 19.23
CA PHE A 78 -7.25 -8.29 18.40
C PHE A 78 -7.08 -9.58 17.60
N ALA A 79 -5.93 -9.74 16.95
CA ALA A 79 -5.67 -10.91 16.13
C ALA A 79 -5.55 -12.19 16.97
N ARG A 80 -4.97 -12.11 18.19
CA ARG A 80 -4.95 -13.21 19.17
C ARG A 80 -6.35 -13.66 19.55
N LYS A 81 -7.23 -12.71 19.90
CA LYS A 81 -8.60 -12.99 20.33
C LYS A 81 -9.47 -13.56 19.20
N HIS A 82 -9.29 -13.05 17.99
CA HIS A 82 -10.14 -13.40 16.83
C HIS A 82 -9.47 -14.34 15.82
N LYS A 83 -8.40 -15.05 16.21
CA LYS A 83 -7.64 -15.95 15.34
C LYS A 83 -8.53 -16.95 14.58
N ASN A 84 -9.44 -17.60 15.30
CA ASN A 84 -10.34 -18.61 14.71
C ASN A 84 -11.38 -17.98 13.78
N ASP A 85 -11.84 -16.77 14.09
CA ASP A 85 -12.82 -16.05 13.28
C ASP A 85 -12.18 -15.60 11.96
N ILE A 86 -10.93 -15.13 12.01
CA ILE A 86 -10.12 -14.77 10.83
C ILE A 86 -9.90 -15.99 9.93
N ARG A 87 -9.75 -17.18 10.51
CA ARG A 87 -9.60 -18.42 9.74
C ARG A 87 -10.92 -18.87 9.11
N LYS A 88 -12.02 -18.89 9.87
CA LYS A 88 -13.31 -19.44 9.42
C LYS A 88 -14.05 -18.53 8.44
N ASN A 89 -14.02 -17.22 8.65
CA ASN A 89 -14.83 -16.28 7.87
C ASN A 89 -13.98 -15.52 6.84
N PRO A 90 -14.13 -15.77 5.53
CA PRO A 90 -13.35 -15.11 4.49
C PRO A 90 -13.62 -13.60 4.41
N ALA A 91 -14.85 -13.15 4.67
CA ALA A 91 -15.17 -11.72 4.64
C ALA A 91 -14.45 -10.97 5.75
N PHE A 92 -14.40 -11.56 6.95
CA PHE A 92 -13.68 -10.99 8.08
C PHE A 92 -12.17 -11.02 7.87
N ARG A 93 -11.63 -12.10 7.28
CA ARG A 93 -10.22 -12.19 6.90
C ARG A 93 -9.79 -11.07 5.96
N SER A 94 -10.58 -10.77 4.92
CA SER A 94 -10.29 -9.68 3.99
C SER A 94 -10.32 -8.32 4.68
N GLN A 95 -11.29 -8.08 5.57
CA GLN A 95 -11.35 -6.85 6.37
C GLN A 95 -10.13 -6.69 7.29
N PHE A 96 -9.71 -7.78 7.94
CA PHE A 96 -8.50 -7.80 8.77
C PHE A 96 -7.25 -7.43 7.94
N HIS A 97 -7.11 -8.00 6.74
CA HIS A 97 -6.02 -7.62 5.84
C HIS A 97 -6.06 -6.15 5.42
N ASN A 98 -7.23 -5.62 5.06
CA ASN A 98 -7.38 -4.21 4.73
C ASN A 98 -7.00 -3.29 5.89
N MET A 99 -7.28 -3.71 7.13
CA MET A 99 -6.84 -2.99 8.33
C MET A 99 -5.31 -2.99 8.45
N CYS A 100 -4.66 -4.14 8.28
CA CYS A 100 -3.20 -4.24 8.32
C CYS A 100 -2.54 -3.38 7.22
N THR A 101 -3.05 -3.43 5.99
CA THR A 101 -2.51 -2.66 4.86
C THR A 101 -2.59 -1.14 5.08
N LYS A 102 -3.69 -0.63 5.67
CA LYS A 102 -3.83 0.80 5.99
C LYS A 102 -2.78 1.32 6.96
N VAL A 103 -2.23 0.44 7.79
CA VAL A 103 -1.21 0.77 8.79
C VAL A 103 0.20 0.57 8.22
N GLY A 104 0.31 0.01 7.01
CA GLY A 104 1.58 -0.33 6.39
C GLY A 104 2.17 -1.64 6.94
N VAL A 105 1.33 -2.50 7.50
CA VAL A 105 1.73 -3.83 7.98
C VAL A 105 1.15 -4.87 7.03
N ASP A 106 2.01 -5.69 6.44
CA ASP A 106 1.55 -6.84 5.67
C ASP A 106 1.71 -8.12 6.50
N PRO A 107 0.59 -8.80 6.87
CA PRO A 107 0.66 -10.07 7.59
C PRO A 107 1.26 -11.21 6.76
N LEU A 108 1.45 -11.04 5.44
CA LEU A 108 1.96 -12.06 4.52
C LEU A 108 3.40 -11.84 4.04
N ALA A 109 3.98 -10.66 4.26
CA ALA A 109 5.30 -10.27 3.75
C ALA A 109 6.47 -11.13 4.26
N SER A 110 6.34 -11.80 5.40
CA SER A 110 7.41 -12.66 5.92
C SER A 110 6.87 -13.92 6.58
N ASN A 111 7.46 -15.05 6.18
CA ASN A 111 7.13 -16.38 6.72
C ASN A 111 7.66 -16.57 8.13
N LYS A 112 8.69 -15.81 8.50
CA LYS A 112 9.20 -15.70 9.88
C LYS A 112 8.71 -14.41 10.53
N GLY A 113 7.74 -13.76 9.91
CA GLY A 113 7.12 -12.55 10.44
C GLY A 113 6.30 -12.88 11.67
N PHE A 114 6.26 -11.93 12.58
CA PHE A 114 5.45 -11.98 13.80
C PHE A 114 4.02 -12.48 13.57
N TRP A 115 3.38 -12.05 12.49
CA TRP A 115 2.00 -12.43 12.14
C TRP A 115 1.85 -13.87 11.63
N ALA A 116 2.88 -14.41 10.97
CA ALA A 116 2.86 -15.78 10.47
C ALA A 116 2.82 -16.76 11.63
N GLU A 117 3.68 -16.59 12.62
CA GLU A 117 3.73 -17.41 13.84
C GLU A 117 2.46 -17.21 14.70
N LEU A 118 2.04 -15.97 14.89
CA LEU A 118 0.91 -15.66 15.76
C LEU A 118 -0.43 -16.22 15.23
N LEU A 119 -0.71 -15.97 13.96
CA LEU A 119 -2.03 -16.25 13.37
C LEU A 119 -2.05 -17.56 12.58
N GLY A 120 -0.90 -18.10 12.17
CA GLY A 120 -0.81 -19.22 11.22
C GLY A 120 -1.37 -18.85 9.84
N ILE A 121 -1.57 -17.55 9.58
CA ILE A 121 -2.09 -17.05 8.31
C ILE A 121 -1.07 -17.31 7.19
N GLY A 122 0.22 -17.23 7.51
CA GLY A 122 1.29 -17.52 6.55
C GLY A 122 1.15 -18.93 5.96
N ASP A 123 0.94 -19.93 6.81
CA ASP A 123 0.81 -21.35 6.44
C ASP A 123 -0.47 -21.61 5.65
N PHE A 124 -1.59 -20.99 6.05
CA PHE A 124 -2.86 -21.06 5.31
C PHE A 124 -2.69 -20.64 3.84
N TYR A 125 -2.02 -19.51 3.59
CA TYR A 125 -1.80 -19.03 2.22
C TYR A 125 -0.78 -19.87 1.45
N TYR A 126 0.19 -20.50 2.13
CA TYR A 126 1.08 -21.46 1.49
C TYR A 126 0.34 -22.73 1.08
N GLU A 127 -0.45 -23.30 1.97
CA GLU A 127 -1.26 -24.48 1.68
C GLU A 127 -2.23 -24.19 0.53
N LEU A 128 -2.86 -23.01 0.53
CA LEU A 128 -3.71 -22.55 -0.56
C LEU A 128 -2.92 -22.39 -1.87
N GLY A 129 -1.71 -21.83 -1.81
CA GLY A 129 -0.82 -21.69 -2.96
C GLY A 129 -0.45 -23.04 -3.59
N VAL A 130 -0.07 -24.02 -2.79
CA VAL A 130 0.25 -25.39 -3.28
C VAL A 130 -0.98 -26.03 -3.93
N GLN A 131 -2.16 -25.88 -3.33
CA GLN A 131 -3.42 -26.39 -3.93
C GLN A 131 -3.71 -25.74 -5.29
N ILE A 132 -3.44 -24.44 -5.44
CA ILE A 132 -3.59 -23.71 -6.70
C ILE A 132 -2.64 -24.29 -7.76
N VAL A 133 -1.37 -24.49 -7.42
CA VAL A 133 -0.37 -25.07 -8.33
C VAL A 133 -0.79 -26.47 -8.78
N ASP A 134 -1.23 -27.34 -7.85
CA ASP A 134 -1.70 -28.67 -8.19
C ASP A 134 -2.88 -28.66 -9.16
N ILE A 135 -3.86 -27.76 -8.98
CA ILE A 135 -5.02 -27.63 -9.87
C ILE A 135 -4.56 -27.16 -11.26
N CYS A 136 -3.63 -26.20 -11.32
CA CYS A 136 -3.06 -25.74 -12.58
C CYS A 136 -2.34 -26.88 -13.32
N LEU A 137 -1.59 -27.72 -12.61
CA LEU A 137 -0.92 -28.88 -13.20
C LEU A 137 -1.92 -29.95 -13.67
N ALA A 138 -2.97 -30.22 -12.89
CA ALA A 138 -3.98 -31.24 -13.23
C ALA A 138 -4.88 -30.84 -14.40
N THR A 139 -5.20 -29.54 -14.54
CA THR A 139 -6.07 -29.05 -15.61
C THR A 139 -5.33 -28.75 -16.92
N ARG A 140 -3.99 -28.65 -16.87
CA ARG A 140 -3.10 -28.38 -18.01
C ARG A 140 -3.42 -29.15 -19.31
N PRO A 141 -3.62 -30.48 -19.32
CA PRO A 141 -3.90 -31.20 -20.57
C PRO A 141 -5.25 -30.84 -21.21
N HIS A 142 -6.17 -30.24 -20.44
CA HIS A 142 -7.52 -29.89 -20.90
C HIS A 142 -7.64 -28.43 -21.34
N ASN A 143 -6.97 -27.51 -20.65
CA ASN A 143 -7.10 -26.06 -20.86
C ASN A 143 -5.81 -25.38 -21.38
N GLY A 144 -4.75 -26.15 -21.62
CA GLY A 144 -3.47 -25.62 -22.10
C GLY A 144 -2.70 -24.80 -21.05
N GLY A 145 -3.12 -24.81 -19.78
CA GLY A 145 -2.53 -24.00 -18.70
C GLY A 145 -3.23 -22.68 -18.43
N LEU A 146 -4.40 -22.42 -19.02
CA LEU A 146 -5.17 -21.20 -18.75
C LEU A 146 -6.40 -21.54 -17.91
N ILE A 147 -6.58 -20.85 -16.78
CA ILE A 147 -7.74 -21.05 -15.93
C ILE A 147 -8.31 -19.72 -15.45
N ASN A 148 -9.62 -19.55 -15.53
CA ASN A 148 -10.28 -18.37 -14.98
C ASN A 148 -10.20 -18.40 -13.43
N LEU A 149 -10.06 -17.24 -12.79
CA LEU A 149 -10.00 -17.16 -11.33
C LEU A 149 -11.25 -17.73 -10.64
N GLN A 150 -12.43 -17.49 -11.21
CA GLN A 150 -13.69 -18.03 -10.70
C GLN A 150 -13.76 -19.56 -10.83
N GLU A 151 -13.24 -20.11 -11.93
CA GLU A 151 -13.15 -21.56 -12.14
C GLU A 151 -12.15 -22.19 -11.17
N LEU A 152 -10.98 -21.57 -10.99
CA LEU A 152 -10.00 -21.98 -9.98
C LEU A 152 -10.61 -21.99 -8.58
N CYS A 153 -11.33 -20.94 -8.19
CA CYS A 153 -12.02 -20.89 -6.90
C CYS A 153 -13.04 -22.02 -6.74
N ASN A 154 -13.79 -22.36 -7.81
CA ASN A 154 -14.75 -23.46 -7.78
C ASN A 154 -14.05 -24.81 -7.61
N LEU A 155 -12.98 -25.08 -8.37
CA LEU A 155 -12.18 -26.30 -8.24
C LEU A 155 -11.52 -26.42 -6.86
N LEU A 156 -11.02 -25.31 -6.30
CA LEU A 156 -10.49 -25.27 -4.93
C LEU A 156 -11.56 -25.62 -3.90
N ARG A 157 -12.77 -25.05 -4.02
CA ARG A 157 -13.89 -25.34 -3.11
C ARG A 157 -14.34 -26.79 -3.21
N GLN A 158 -14.35 -27.38 -4.41
CA GLN A 158 -14.67 -28.79 -4.61
C GLN A 158 -13.62 -29.72 -4.02
N ARG A 159 -12.33 -29.36 -4.14
CA ARG A 159 -11.22 -30.17 -3.63
C ARG A 159 -11.05 -30.05 -2.12
N ARG A 160 -11.47 -28.92 -1.52
CA ARG A 160 -11.48 -28.75 -0.06
C ARG A 160 -12.65 -29.53 0.53
N ARG A 161 -12.35 -30.41 1.49
CA ARG A 161 -13.37 -31.10 2.29
C ARG A 161 -14.18 -30.09 3.11
N SER A 162 -15.43 -30.42 3.42
CA SER A 162 -16.39 -29.62 4.21
C SER A 162 -15.81 -29.01 5.50
N ASP A 163 -14.79 -29.63 6.09
CA ASP A 163 -14.20 -29.21 7.37
C ASP A 163 -13.06 -28.18 7.23
N ARG A 164 -12.64 -27.84 6.00
CA ARG A 164 -11.56 -26.85 5.76
C ARG A 164 -12.10 -25.44 5.66
N GLU A 165 -11.25 -24.45 5.94
CA GLU A 165 -11.65 -23.04 5.94
C GLU A 165 -12.18 -22.58 4.57
N ALA A 166 -13.26 -21.81 4.59
CA ALA A 166 -13.86 -21.25 3.39
C ALA A 166 -12.90 -20.27 2.70
N VAL A 167 -12.89 -20.30 1.36
CA VAL A 167 -11.97 -19.53 0.50
C VAL A 167 -12.73 -18.55 -0.37
N SER A 168 -12.28 -17.30 -0.36
CA SER A 168 -12.71 -16.25 -1.27
C SER A 168 -11.71 -16.03 -2.40
N GLU A 169 -12.13 -15.26 -3.38
CA GLU A 169 -11.31 -14.84 -4.51
C GLU A 169 -10.10 -13.98 -4.07
N ASP A 170 -10.30 -13.09 -3.10
CA ASP A 170 -9.23 -12.28 -2.48
C ASP A 170 -8.14 -13.17 -1.87
N ASP A 171 -8.53 -14.31 -1.27
CA ASP A 171 -7.56 -15.24 -0.69
C ASP A 171 -6.71 -15.93 -1.76
N CYS A 172 -7.32 -16.25 -2.89
CA CYS A 172 -6.63 -16.85 -4.03
C CYS A 172 -5.61 -15.85 -4.58
N LEU A 173 -6.02 -14.60 -4.82
CA LEU A 173 -5.13 -13.53 -5.29
C LEU A 173 -3.95 -13.27 -4.35
N ARG A 174 -4.19 -13.31 -3.03
CA ARG A 174 -3.12 -13.13 -2.03
C ARG A 174 -2.18 -14.33 -1.96
N ALA A 175 -2.70 -15.56 -1.99
CA ALA A 175 -1.88 -16.77 -2.07
C ALA A 175 -0.98 -16.72 -3.31
N ILE A 176 -1.56 -16.34 -4.44
CA ILE A 176 -0.88 -16.17 -5.71
C ILE A 176 0.21 -15.09 -5.64
N SER A 177 -0.09 -13.93 -5.07
CA SER A 177 0.86 -12.84 -4.90
C SER A 177 2.05 -13.27 -4.03
N LYS A 178 1.78 -14.04 -2.97
CA LYS A 178 2.81 -14.62 -2.10
C LYS A 178 3.65 -15.67 -2.82
N LEU A 179 3.04 -16.49 -3.69
CA LEU A 179 3.78 -17.44 -4.52
C LEU A 179 4.71 -16.72 -5.49
N LYS A 180 4.32 -15.58 -6.07
CA LYS A 180 5.18 -14.82 -6.98
C LYS A 180 6.53 -14.46 -6.35
N GLU A 181 6.54 -14.13 -5.07
CA GLU A 181 7.75 -13.81 -4.30
C GLU A 181 8.60 -15.05 -4.01
N GLY A 182 7.99 -16.22 -3.83
CA GLY A 182 8.68 -17.49 -3.55
C GLY A 182 9.07 -18.32 -4.78
N LEU A 183 8.33 -18.23 -5.88
CA LEU A 183 8.48 -19.05 -7.09
C LEU A 183 9.64 -18.60 -7.99
N ALA A 184 10.31 -17.49 -7.66
CA ALA A 184 11.61 -17.16 -8.24
C ALA A 184 12.68 -18.23 -7.92
N MET A 185 12.42 -19.12 -6.95
CA MET A 185 13.35 -20.11 -6.42
C MET A 185 12.96 -21.58 -6.69
N ILE A 186 11.89 -21.85 -7.44
CA ILE A 186 11.61 -23.23 -7.88
C ILE A 186 12.32 -23.41 -9.22
N ASP A 187 13.55 -23.93 -9.13
CA ASP A 187 14.27 -24.54 -10.25
C ASP A 187 13.34 -25.53 -10.99
N ASP A 188 13.52 -25.63 -12.31
CA ASP A 188 12.77 -26.46 -13.28
C ASP A 188 11.70 -25.77 -14.15
N GLY A 189 11.98 -24.56 -14.62
CA GLY A 189 11.47 -24.11 -15.94
C GLY A 189 9.95 -23.88 -16.03
N HIS A 190 9.28 -23.57 -14.93
CA HIS A 190 7.85 -23.27 -14.89
C HIS A 190 7.60 -21.93 -14.19
N LYS A 191 7.47 -20.83 -14.96
CA LYS A 191 7.11 -19.51 -14.42
C LYS A 191 5.60 -19.30 -14.49
N MET A 192 4.99 -18.99 -13.34
CA MET A 192 3.60 -18.50 -13.30
C MET A 192 3.59 -17.02 -13.66
N VAL A 193 2.78 -16.61 -14.64
CA VAL A 193 2.73 -15.23 -15.14
C VAL A 193 1.29 -14.74 -15.06
N PHE A 194 1.01 -13.69 -14.29
CA PHE A 194 -0.34 -13.14 -14.16
C PHE A 194 -0.64 -12.19 -15.31
N ALA A 195 -1.76 -12.40 -16.01
CA ALA A 195 -2.31 -11.39 -16.90
C ALA A 195 -3.23 -10.48 -16.08
N ASP A 196 -3.10 -9.16 -16.26
CA ASP A 196 -3.75 -8.10 -15.46
C ASP A 196 -5.30 -8.10 -15.50
N ILE A 197 -5.94 -9.08 -16.16
CA ILE A 197 -7.38 -9.09 -16.44
C ILE A 197 -8.00 -10.44 -16.04
N GLY A 198 -8.15 -10.68 -14.72
CA GLY A 198 -9.04 -11.72 -14.14
C GLY A 198 -8.81 -13.18 -14.57
N SER A 199 -7.74 -13.44 -15.33
CA SER A 199 -7.45 -14.72 -15.96
C SER A 199 -6.09 -15.16 -15.44
N LEU A 200 -6.07 -16.30 -14.74
CA LEU A 200 -4.82 -16.88 -14.29
C LEU A 200 -4.14 -17.51 -15.51
N VAL A 201 -2.99 -16.96 -15.89
CA VAL A 201 -2.21 -17.41 -17.03
C VAL A 201 -1.02 -18.25 -16.52
N TYR A 202 -0.84 -19.43 -17.11
CA TYR A 202 0.43 -20.17 -17.05
C TYR A 202 0.98 -20.24 -18.47
N LEU A 203 2.23 -19.80 -18.65
CA LEU A 203 2.98 -19.95 -19.89
C LEU A 203 4.21 -20.83 -19.60
N PRO A 204 4.41 -21.93 -20.36
CA PRO A 204 5.63 -22.72 -20.26
C PRO A 204 6.84 -21.89 -20.73
N SER A 205 8.04 -22.26 -20.26
CA SER A 205 9.33 -21.64 -20.63
C SER A 205 9.74 -21.79 -22.11
N ARG A 206 8.80 -21.90 -23.05
CA ARG A 206 9.07 -22.17 -24.47
C ARG A 206 8.43 -21.17 -25.44
N LEU A 207 8.15 -19.95 -25.01
CA LEU A 207 7.69 -18.85 -25.88
C LEU A 207 8.39 -17.52 -25.58
N GLN A 208 9.68 -17.55 -25.25
CA GLN A 208 10.47 -16.32 -25.09
C GLN A 208 11.02 -15.76 -26.42
N GLU A 209 10.63 -16.29 -27.58
CA GLU A 209 11.20 -15.90 -28.88
C GLU A 209 10.29 -15.05 -29.79
N GLU A 210 9.05 -14.71 -29.42
CA GLU A 210 8.09 -14.10 -30.38
C GLU A 210 7.42 -12.79 -29.91
N LEU A 211 8.00 -12.02 -28.97
CA LEU A 211 7.40 -10.72 -28.57
C LEU A 211 8.42 -9.62 -28.24
N THR A 212 9.62 -9.66 -28.85
CA THR A 212 10.43 -8.46 -29.03
C THR A 212 10.18 -7.91 -30.44
N PRO A 213 9.66 -6.69 -30.60
CA PRO A 213 9.65 -6.07 -31.92
C PRO A 213 11.10 -5.90 -32.37
N ASN A 214 11.43 -6.52 -33.51
CA ASN A 214 12.72 -6.44 -34.19
C ASN A 214 13.25 -5.00 -34.16
N LYS A 215 14.25 -4.74 -33.30
CA LYS A 215 15.10 -3.55 -33.38
C LYS A 215 16.35 -3.89 -34.17
N HIS A 216 16.17 -4.29 -35.43
CA HIS A 216 17.27 -4.40 -36.38
C HIS A 216 16.76 -4.07 -37.79
N GLU A 217 16.54 -2.77 -38.02
CA GLU A 217 16.66 -2.14 -39.34
C GLU A 217 16.71 -0.62 -39.16
N ALA A 218 17.81 -0.14 -38.58
CA ALA A 218 18.17 1.27 -38.57
C ALA A 218 19.69 1.38 -38.50
N SER A 219 20.35 0.85 -39.52
CA SER A 219 21.72 1.21 -39.93
C SER A 219 21.91 0.75 -41.38
N GLN A 220 21.28 1.50 -42.28
CA GLN A 220 21.87 1.87 -43.57
C GLN A 220 21.80 3.39 -43.67
#